data_AF-A0A379W4V9-F1
#
_entry.id   AF-A0A379W4V9-F1
#
_cell.length_a   1.000
_cell.length_b   1.000
_cell.length_c   1.000
_cell.angle_alpha   90.00
_cell.angle_beta   90.00
_cell.angle_gamma   90.00
#
_symmetry.space_group_name_H-M   'P 1'
#
loop_
_entity.id
_entity.type
_entity.pdbx_description
1 polymer ?
#
loop_
_entity_poly.entity_id
_entity_poly.type
_entity_poly.pdbx_seq_one_letter_code
_entity_poly.pdbx_strand_id
1 'polypeptide(L)'
;MQLEADKAAALLLARKEEQTTLLDLTLPALDLSEFNVAGAPGYSKQFFMFGPRDLYRPGETVILNGLLRDSDGKTLPDQPVKLEVIKPDGQVMRTVVSQPGKRAIPFELSAGYQRADRLVACPRQHRR
;
A
#
# COMPACT_ATOMS: atom_id res chain seq x y z
N MET A 1 -9.81 19.67 21.34
CA MET A 1 -10.24 18.30 21.66
C MET A 1 -10.00 17.47 20.41
N GLN A 2 -8.92 16.67 20.41
CA GLN A 2 -8.57 15.83 19.28
C GLN A 2 -9.13 14.43 19.59
N LEU A 3 -10.03 13.95 18.74
CA LEU A 3 -10.66 12.65 18.86
C LEU A 3 -9.77 11.65 18.12
N GLU A 4 -9.21 10.69 18.84
CA GLU A 4 -8.48 9.58 18.23
C GLU A 4 -9.49 8.61 17.59
N ALA A 5 -9.36 8.40 16.28
CA ALA A 5 -10.26 7.51 15.55
C ALA A 5 -9.80 6.06 15.70
N ASP A 6 -10.47 5.29 16.57
CA ASP A 6 -10.29 3.85 16.69
C ASP A 6 -11.05 3.13 15.55
N LYS A 7 -10.40 2.14 14.92
CA LYS A 7 -11.03 1.29 13.91
C LYS A 7 -12.19 0.45 14.46
N ALA A 8 -12.22 0.21 15.78
CA ALA A 8 -13.29 -0.51 16.45
C ALA A 8 -14.35 0.43 17.08
N ALA A 9 -14.30 1.74 16.81
CA ALA A 9 -15.27 2.67 17.35
C ALA A 9 -16.68 2.38 16.81
N ALA A 10 -17.62 2.11 17.72
CA ALA A 10 -19.01 1.80 17.38
C ALA A 10 -19.97 2.97 17.64
N LEU A 11 -19.66 3.85 18.60
CA LEU A 11 -20.60 4.88 19.06
C LEU A 11 -19.87 6.18 19.39
N LEU A 12 -20.41 7.31 18.92
CA LEU A 12 -20.02 8.65 19.31
C LEU A 12 -21.14 9.27 20.16
N LEU A 13 -20.81 9.71 21.37
CA LEU A 13 -21.75 10.38 22.29
C LEU A 13 -21.35 11.84 22.45
N ALA A 14 -22.23 12.74 22.02
CA ALA A 14 -22.08 14.19 22.24
C ALA A 14 -23.02 14.61 23.37
N ARG A 15 -22.47 15.23 24.42
CA ARG A 15 -23.25 15.82 25.52
C ARG A 15 -22.95 17.31 25.61
N LYS A 16 -24.00 18.12 25.63
CA LYS A 16 -23.92 19.54 25.93
C LYS A 16 -25.05 19.90 26.88
N GLU A 17 -24.68 20.30 28.10
CA GLU A 17 -25.63 20.58 29.19
C GLU A 17 -26.57 19.38 29.40
N GLU A 18 -27.88 19.56 29.20
CA GLU A 18 -28.90 18.51 29.34
C GLU A 18 -29.18 17.76 28.05
N GLN A 19 -28.59 18.15 26.92
CA GLN A 19 -28.79 17.51 25.63
C GLN A 19 -27.75 16.40 25.40
N THR A 20 -28.22 15.22 25.01
CA THR A 20 -27.38 14.09 24.63
C THR A 20 -27.76 13.61 23.23
N THR A 21 -26.76 13.46 22.36
CA THR A 21 -26.92 12.91 21.00
C THR A 21 -25.99 11.74 20.82
N LEU A 22 -26.50 10.71 20.15
CA LEU A 22 -25.79 9.47 19.84
C LEU A 22 -25.67 9.35 18.33
N LEU A 23 -24.46 9.04 17.84
CA LEU A 23 -24.21 8.70 16.45
C LEU A 23 -23.58 7.31 16.41
N ASP A 24 -24.27 6.39 15.73
CA ASP A 24 -23.79 5.04 15.48
C ASP A 24 -22.81 5.05 14.29
N LEU A 25 -21.57 4.65 14.55
CA LEU A 25 -20.49 4.61 13.55
C LEU A 25 -20.45 3.27 12.79
N THR A 26 -21.30 2.30 13.16
CA THR A 26 -21.44 1.02 12.45
C THR A 26 -22.34 1.12 11.22
N LEU A 27 -23.16 2.18 11.14
CA LEU A 27 -23.94 2.51 9.95
C LEU A 27 -23.00 2.87 8.78
N PRO A 28 -23.39 2.57 7.53
CA PRO A 28 -22.58 2.92 6.37
C PRO A 28 -22.35 4.44 6.32
N ALA A 29 -21.13 4.82 5.93
CA ALA A 29 -20.80 6.23 5.72
C ALA A 29 -21.66 6.85 4.62
N LEU A 30 -21.73 8.18 4.62
CA LEU A 30 -22.41 8.94 3.58
C LEU A 30 -21.87 8.56 2.20
N ASP A 31 -22.76 8.32 1.25
CA ASP A 31 -22.35 8.01 -0.12
C ASP A 31 -21.70 9.25 -0.75
N LEU A 32 -20.46 9.07 -1.23
CA LEU A 32 -19.69 10.11 -1.92
C LEU A 32 -19.48 9.77 -3.40
N SER A 33 -20.26 8.83 -3.95
CA SER A 33 -20.14 8.36 -5.34
C SER A 33 -20.34 9.47 -6.39
N GLU A 34 -21.15 10.49 -6.08
CA GLU A 34 -21.36 11.66 -6.95
C GLU A 34 -20.17 12.65 -6.96
N PHE A 35 -19.24 12.52 -6.01
CA PHE A 35 -18.08 13.39 -5.87
C PHE A 35 -16.82 12.73 -6.43
N ASN A 36 -15.92 13.53 -7.00
CA ASN A 36 -14.61 13.05 -7.44
C ASN A 36 -13.65 12.88 -6.24
N VAL A 37 -13.89 11.85 -5.43
CA VAL A 37 -13.04 11.45 -4.29
C VAL A 37 -12.08 10.29 -4.64
N ALA A 38 -12.06 9.87 -5.90
CA ALA A 38 -11.19 8.80 -6.36
C ALA A 38 -9.71 9.24 -6.39
N GLY A 39 -8.82 8.35 -5.97
CA GLY A 39 -7.38 8.62 -5.98
C GLY A 39 -6.57 7.51 -5.32
N ALA A 40 -5.24 7.58 -5.48
CA ALA A 40 -4.35 6.71 -4.72
C ALA A 40 -4.52 7.03 -3.22
N PRO A 41 -4.62 6.02 -2.33
CA PRO A 41 -4.68 6.28 -0.91
C PRO A 41 -3.45 7.09 -0.49
N GLY A 42 -3.66 8.14 0.30
CA GLY A 42 -2.59 9.03 0.77
C GLY A 42 -1.67 8.29 1.74
N TYR A 43 -0.69 7.56 1.20
CA TYR A 43 0.37 6.96 2.01
C TYR A 43 1.49 7.97 2.27
N SER A 44 2.04 7.95 3.48
CA SER A 44 3.22 8.75 3.84
C SER A 44 4.46 8.40 3.02
N LYS A 45 4.49 7.22 2.40
CA LYS A 45 5.54 6.79 1.47
C LYS A 45 4.88 6.13 0.27
N GLN A 46 5.25 6.58 -0.92
CA GLN A 46 4.77 6.04 -2.18
C GLN A 46 5.87 5.17 -2.80
N PHE A 47 5.52 3.94 -3.11
CA PHE A 47 6.42 3.04 -3.84
C PHE A 47 5.85 2.78 -5.24
N PHE A 48 6.48 3.37 -6.24
CA PHE A 48 6.07 3.23 -7.63
C PHE A 48 6.82 2.08 -8.28
N MET A 49 6.08 1.07 -8.75
CA MET A 49 6.62 -0.10 -9.43
C MET A 49 6.31 -0.02 -10.91
N PHE A 50 7.34 -0.24 -11.75
CA PHE A 50 7.18 -0.25 -13.19
C PHE A 50 8.13 -1.27 -13.82
N GLY A 51 7.68 -1.88 -14.91
CA GLY A 51 8.46 -2.83 -15.69
C GLY A 51 8.36 -2.49 -17.18
N PRO A 52 9.19 -3.11 -18.03
CA PRO A 52 9.11 -2.94 -19.47
C PRO A 52 7.81 -3.50 -20.07
N ARG A 53 7.18 -4.44 -19.35
CA ARG A 53 5.93 -5.12 -19.71
C ARG A 53 5.26 -5.65 -18.45
N ASP A 54 3.95 -5.85 -18.53
CA ASP A 54 3.09 -6.41 -17.50
C ASP A 54 2.82 -7.91 -17.69
N LEU A 55 2.87 -8.39 -18.94
CA LEU A 55 2.67 -9.78 -19.30
C LEU A 55 3.98 -10.52 -19.61
N TYR A 56 4.16 -11.65 -18.94
CA TYR A 56 5.30 -12.56 -19.12
C TYR A 56 4.83 -13.97 -19.40
N ARG A 57 5.57 -14.68 -20.25
CA ARG A 57 5.36 -16.10 -20.48
C ARG A 57 5.97 -16.91 -19.34
N PRO A 58 5.43 -18.10 -19.04
CA PRO A 58 6.04 -19.01 -18.09
C PRO A 58 7.51 -19.29 -18.45
N GLY A 59 8.41 -19.09 -17.49
CA GLY A 59 9.85 -19.30 -17.68
C GLY A 59 10.63 -18.09 -18.20
N GLU A 60 10.00 -16.94 -18.40
CA GLU A 60 10.73 -15.68 -18.61
C GLU A 60 11.19 -15.07 -17.28
N THR A 61 12.28 -14.30 -17.34
CA THR A 61 12.72 -13.46 -16.23
C THR A 61 11.88 -12.18 -16.20
N VAL A 62 11.25 -11.92 -15.06
CA VAL A 62 10.51 -10.66 -14.84
C VAL A 62 11.49 -9.61 -14.33
N ILE A 63 11.54 -8.47 -15.03
CA ILE A 63 12.33 -7.30 -14.65
C ILE A 63 11.39 -6.22 -14.14
N LEU A 64 11.61 -5.76 -12.91
CA LEU A 64 10.82 -4.74 -12.26
C LEU A 64 11.75 -3.67 -11.66
N ASN A 65 11.31 -2.43 -11.71
CA ASN A 65 11.98 -1.30 -11.11
C ASN A 65 11.05 -0.63 -10.10
N GLY A 66 11.62 -0.20 -8.98
CA GLY A 66 10.91 0.51 -7.92
C GLY A 66 11.48 1.90 -7.66
N LEU A 67 10.61 2.89 -7.46
CA LEU A 67 10.95 4.22 -6.93
C LEU A 67 10.26 4.41 -5.58
N LEU A 68 11.04 4.71 -4.55
CA LEU A 68 10.51 5.09 -3.24
C LEU A 68 10.54 6.62 -3.10
N ARG A 69 9.38 7.22 -2.87
CA ARG A 69 9.18 8.66 -2.75
C ARG A 69 8.32 9.01 -1.54
N ASP A 70 8.49 10.23 -1.06
CA ASP A 70 7.59 10.83 -0.07
C ASP A 70 6.24 11.23 -0.72
N SER A 71 5.24 11.64 0.07
CA SER A 71 3.95 12.13 -0.42
C SER A 71 4.08 13.30 -1.41
N ASP A 72 5.13 14.10 -1.26
CA ASP A 72 5.46 15.24 -2.14
C ASP A 72 6.28 14.85 -3.39
N GLY A 73 6.58 13.55 -3.59
CA GLY A 73 7.44 13.09 -4.68
C GLY A 73 8.94 13.31 -4.47
N LYS A 74 9.34 13.82 -3.29
CA LYS A 74 10.74 14.02 -2.90
C LYS A 74 11.46 12.69 -2.66
N THR A 75 12.78 12.70 -2.80
CA THR A 75 13.63 11.55 -2.49
C THR A 75 13.66 11.30 -0.99
N LEU A 76 13.51 10.04 -0.58
CA LEU A 76 13.68 9.61 0.80
C LEU A 76 15.11 9.08 1.03
N PRO A 77 15.59 9.04 2.28
CA PRO A 77 16.81 8.33 2.64
C PRO A 77 16.74 6.86 2.20
N ASP A 78 17.89 6.33 1.81
CA ASP A 78 18.04 4.95 1.38
C ASP A 78 17.58 3.98 2.50
N GLN A 79 16.44 3.31 2.28
CA GLN A 79 15.92 2.27 3.14
C GLN A 79 15.62 0.96 2.37
N PRO A 80 15.86 -0.21 2.98
CA PRO A 80 15.54 -1.49 2.35
C PRO A 80 14.03 -1.66 2.16
N VAL A 81 13.64 -2.25 1.02
CA VAL A 81 12.25 -2.55 0.68
C VAL A 81 12.08 -4.06 0.56
N LYS A 82 11.06 -4.61 1.24
CA LYS A 82 10.69 -6.02 1.12
C LYS A 82 9.76 -6.19 -0.06
N LEU A 83 10.14 -7.04 -1.01
CA LEU A 83 9.36 -7.42 -2.18
C LEU A 83 8.89 -8.86 -2.01
N GLU A 84 7.59 -9.07 -2.13
CA GLU A 84 6.94 -10.36 -2.02
C GLU A 84 6.21 -10.70 -3.31
N VAL A 85 6.41 -11.94 -3.71
CA VAL A 85 5.86 -12.52 -4.93
C VAL A 85 4.71 -13.43 -4.55
N ILE A 86 3.51 -13.10 -5.01
CA ILE A 86 2.28 -13.79 -4.60
C ILE A 86 1.72 -14.58 -5.78
N LYS A 87 1.53 -15.88 -5.57
CA LYS A 87 0.86 -16.79 -6.50
C LYS A 87 -0.64 -16.51 -6.61
N PRO A 88 -1.32 -17.02 -7.65
CA PRO A 88 -2.78 -16.88 -7.79
C PRO A 88 -3.54 -17.50 -6.61
N ASP A 89 -2.95 -18.50 -5.96
CA ASP A 89 -3.48 -19.15 -4.75
C ASP A 89 -3.32 -18.29 -3.48
N GLY A 90 -2.73 -17.09 -3.57
CA GLY A 90 -2.48 -16.19 -2.46
C GLY A 90 -1.23 -16.50 -1.64
N GLN A 91 -0.50 -17.58 -1.94
CA GLN A 91 0.70 -17.95 -1.20
C GLN A 91 1.91 -17.12 -1.63
N VAL A 92 2.76 -16.77 -0.66
CA VAL A 92 4.05 -16.12 -0.92
C VAL A 92 5.01 -17.15 -1.50
N MET A 93 5.36 -16.99 -2.78
CA MET A 93 6.35 -17.83 -3.46
C MET A 93 7.77 -17.47 -3.04
N ARG A 94 8.04 -16.17 -2.96
CA ARG A 94 9.40 -15.65 -2.74
C ARG A 94 9.35 -14.29 -2.07
N THR A 95 10.26 -14.10 -1.13
CA THR A 95 10.51 -12.82 -0.47
C THR A 95 11.94 -12.40 -0.77
N VAL A 96 12.12 -11.14 -1.17
CA VAL A 96 13.44 -10.56 -1.42
C VAL A 96 13.50 -9.19 -0.76
N VAL A 97 14.62 -8.88 -0.13
CA VAL A 97 14.88 -7.53 0.39
C VAL A 97 15.82 -6.85 -0.58
N SER A 98 15.33 -5.82 -1.27
CA SER A 98 16.15 -5.06 -2.20
C SER A 98 16.69 -3.80 -1.54
N GLN A 99 17.94 -3.48 -1.85
CA GLN A 99 18.60 -2.28 -1.39
C GLN A 99 18.32 -1.14 -2.38
N PRO A 100 18.04 0.08 -1.88
CA PRO A 100 17.85 1.25 -2.72
C PRO A 100 19.14 1.57 -3.48
N GLY A 101 19.03 1.64 -4.81
CA GLY A 101 20.01 2.33 -5.63
C GLY A 101 19.66 3.82 -5.72
N LYS A 102 20.64 4.67 -6.02
CA LYS A 102 20.51 6.15 -6.11
C LYS A 102 19.33 6.67 -6.95
N ARG A 103 18.74 5.85 -7.82
CA ARG A 103 17.63 6.23 -8.71
C ARG A 103 16.50 5.23 -8.74
N ALA A 104 16.78 3.93 -8.78
CA ALA A 104 15.77 2.89 -8.84
C ALA A 104 16.25 1.64 -8.10
N ILE A 105 15.29 0.85 -7.63
CA ILE A 105 15.51 -0.46 -7.05
C ILE A 105 15.28 -1.49 -8.16
N PRO A 106 16.33 -2.05 -8.79
CA PRO A 106 16.17 -3.12 -9.76
C PRO A 106 15.75 -4.40 -9.03
N PHE A 107 14.88 -5.16 -9.66
CA PHE A 107 14.38 -6.44 -9.17
C PHE A 107 14.22 -7.42 -10.31
N GLU A 108 14.95 -8.54 -10.21
CA GLU A 108 14.90 -9.62 -11.19
C GLU A 108 14.33 -10.88 -10.54
N LEU A 109 13.26 -11.42 -11.13
CA LEU A 109 12.71 -12.71 -10.78
C LEU A 109 13.03 -13.70 -11.89
N SER A 110 14.03 -14.54 -11.64
CA SER A 110 14.44 -15.60 -12.56
C SER A 110 13.43 -16.76 -12.62
N ALA A 111 13.32 -17.30 -13.82
CA ALA A 111 12.39 -18.29 -14.36
C ALA A 111 12.09 -19.51 -13.47
N GLY A 112 10.99 -19.40 -12.71
CA GLY A 112 10.16 -20.51 -12.19
C GLY A 112 8.68 -20.09 -12.10
N TYR A 113 8.35 -18.97 -12.73
CA TYR A 113 7.14 -18.20 -12.51
C TYR A 113 6.05 -18.65 -13.48
N GLN A 114 5.37 -19.75 -13.14
CA GLN A 114 4.36 -20.32 -14.02
C GLN A 114 3.06 -19.52 -14.00
N ARG A 115 2.71 -18.93 -12.85
CA ARG A 115 1.62 -17.95 -12.65
C ARG A 115 1.89 -17.22 -11.36
N ALA A 116 2.01 -15.90 -11.37
CA ALA A 116 1.79 -15.14 -10.16
C ALA A 116 1.26 -13.76 -10.53
N ASP A 117 0.18 -13.40 -9.83
CA ASP A 117 -0.76 -12.38 -10.28
C ASP A 117 -0.42 -11.02 -9.68
N ARG A 118 0.40 -11.00 -8.62
CA ARG A 118 0.67 -9.78 -7.87
C ARG A 118 2.04 -9.74 -7.22
N LEU A 119 2.71 -8.60 -7.38
CA LEU A 119 3.86 -8.21 -6.57
C LEU A 119 3.41 -7.25 -5.47
N VAL A 120 3.87 -7.48 -4.24
CA VAL A 120 3.65 -6.57 -3.11
C VAL A 120 4.98 -6.03 -2.65
N ALA A 121 5.10 -4.70 -2.63
CA ALA A 121 6.22 -4.00 -2.05
C ALA A 121 5.82 -3.39 -0.72
N CYS A 122 6.52 -3.79 0.33
CA CYS A 122 6.36 -3.24 1.67
C CYS A 122 7.63 -2.45 2.02
N PRO A 123 7.62 -1.12 1.84
CA PRO A 123 8.67 -0.29 2.40
C PRO A 123 8.57 -0.41 3.92
N ARG A 124 9.71 -0.58 4.61
CA ARG A 124 9.73 -0.62 6.08
C ARG A 124 9.10 0.68 6.60
N GLN A 125 7.85 0.60 7.05
CA GLN A 125 7.18 1.69 7.74
C GLN A 125 7.66 1.64 9.18
N HIS A 126 8.22 2.76 9.66
CA HIS A 126 8.45 2.91 11.09
C HIS A 126 7.08 2.81 11.76
N ARG A 127 6.84 1.71 12.50
CA ARG A 127 5.81 1.71 13.55
C ARG A 127 6.16 2.86 14.49
N ARG A 128 5.31 3.87 14.53
CA ARG A 128 5.04 4.58 15.78
C ARG A 128 3.79 3.96 16.37
#